data_AF-A0A1G0YZN3-F1
#
_entry.id   AF-A0A1G0YZN3-F1
#
_cell.length_a   1.000
_cell.length_b   1.000
_cell.length_c   1.000
_cell.angle_alpha   90.00
_cell.angle_beta   90.00
_cell.angle_gamma   90.00
#
_symmetry.space_group_name_H-M   'P 1'
#
loop_
_entity.id
_entity.type
_entity.pdbx_description
1 polymer ?
#
loop_
_entity_poly.entity_id
_entity_poly.type
_entity_poly.pdbx_seq_one_letter_code
_entity_poly.pdbx_strand_id
1 'polypeptide(L)'
;MEIKYHQLSLSEALKTYGDWLLEQQIDKPVNFFRCYEGGNLKFEWYMIFYPVRTLLLCGKIFKQQKYIDAAFKYVDIYISEQLPNGGFTSNYRQKNTEQLSKKEFHELLRSGKINIADVGSNATAIIQAAAFADKNRKEKYLESARKWLDNWVPIWALKDGGYGNGIWVGHKLNSPYTCAMSTVVMALSAFTQATGESEYIENAERCMDFQCSKWLDDGRPVFMDCYPLPNEKTLDDFGHSFYLLEGMCWTHFVSQNSYTRNMIASRMRDWIFGERGLLKQWKDSWFSFTSPGHLPAPGEMMSSRLSLRHGWELAKSNGIIHAFLYYLNNIEETPELREKTELGLKYLSNPLKARMSGVASDPDESYGAFAVQATGFAGLSLAEGIEKNSVFNPLKN
;
A
#
# COMPACT_ATOMS: atom_id res chain seq x y z
N MET A 1 -6.76 24.91 7.68
CA MET A 1 -7.22 24.18 8.88
C MET A 1 -6.42 24.62 10.11
N GLU A 2 -7.06 25.05 11.21
CA GLU A 2 -6.39 25.34 12.48
C GLU A 2 -5.95 24.02 13.13
N ILE A 3 -4.65 23.87 13.42
CA ILE A 3 -4.10 22.63 14.01
C ILE A 3 -4.48 22.60 15.49
N LYS A 4 -5.25 21.56 15.89
CA LYS A 4 -5.57 21.32 17.30
C LYS A 4 -4.33 20.79 18.02
N TYR A 5 -3.91 21.47 19.09
CA TYR A 5 -2.72 21.13 19.88
C TYR A 5 -2.95 20.09 21.00
N HIS A 6 -4.07 19.36 20.98
CA HIS A 6 -4.39 18.34 21.98
C HIS A 6 -4.53 16.95 21.35
N GLN A 7 -4.51 15.92 22.19
CA GLN A 7 -4.77 14.54 21.80
C GLN A 7 -6.22 14.40 21.31
N LEU A 8 -6.41 13.98 20.07
CA LEU A 8 -7.73 13.68 19.53
C LEU A 8 -8.12 12.24 19.84
N SER A 9 -9.43 11.94 19.82
CA SER A 9 -9.87 10.56 19.64
C SER A 9 -9.47 10.04 18.24
N LEU A 10 -9.42 8.71 18.06
CA LEU A 10 -9.09 8.12 16.75
C LEU A 10 -10.05 8.58 15.65
N SER A 11 -11.34 8.65 15.99
CA SER A 11 -12.41 9.13 15.11
C SER A 11 -12.22 10.58 14.69
N GLU A 12 -11.91 11.47 15.64
CA GLU A 12 -11.63 12.87 15.33
C GLU A 12 -10.38 13.02 14.46
N ALA A 13 -9.31 12.29 14.76
CA ALA A 13 -8.08 12.32 13.97
C ALA A 13 -8.30 11.84 12.52
N LEU A 14 -8.97 10.69 12.34
CA LEU A 14 -9.30 10.18 11.00
C LEU A 14 -10.17 11.18 10.22
N LYS A 15 -11.17 11.78 10.86
CA LYS A 15 -12.01 12.79 10.23
C LYS A 15 -11.21 14.03 9.83
N THR A 16 -10.33 14.52 10.71
CA THR A 16 -9.43 15.64 10.42
C THR A 16 -8.54 15.35 9.21
N TYR A 17 -8.01 14.14 9.10
CA TYR A 17 -7.17 13.73 7.97
C TYR A 17 -7.97 13.55 6.68
N GLY A 18 -9.18 12.99 6.76
CA GLY A 18 -10.10 12.93 5.64
C GLY A 18 -10.45 14.32 5.11
N ASP A 19 -10.78 15.27 6.00
CA ASP A 19 -11.08 16.65 5.63
C ASP A 19 -9.84 17.35 5.03
N TRP A 20 -8.65 17.14 5.60
CA TRP A 20 -7.39 17.67 5.05
C TRP A 20 -7.10 17.12 3.65
N LEU A 21 -7.33 15.82 3.40
CA LEU A 21 -7.18 15.22 2.08
C LEU A 21 -8.13 15.86 1.06
N LEU A 22 -9.37 16.22 1.46
CA LEU A 22 -10.27 16.94 0.58
C LEU A 22 -9.72 18.33 0.20
N GLU A 23 -9.02 19.01 1.12
CA GLU A 23 -8.36 20.30 0.86
C GLU A 23 -7.14 20.18 -0.06
N GLN A 24 -6.53 18.99 -0.19
CA GLN A 24 -5.35 18.76 -1.03
C GLN A 24 -5.69 18.51 -2.51
N GLN A 25 -6.95 18.53 -2.89
CA GLN A 25 -7.35 18.36 -4.28
C GLN A 25 -6.95 19.60 -5.11
N ILE A 26 -6.29 19.37 -6.23
CA ILE A 26 -6.09 20.36 -7.29
C ILE A 26 -7.18 20.10 -8.32
N ASP A 27 -8.04 21.10 -8.54
CA ASP A 27 -9.02 21.06 -9.62
C ASP A 27 -8.35 21.35 -10.99
N LYS A 28 -9.11 21.89 -11.93
CA LYS A 28 -8.64 22.13 -13.29
C LYS A 28 -7.39 23.03 -13.32
N PRO A 29 -6.49 22.80 -14.30
CA PRO A 29 -6.59 21.81 -15.38
C PRO A 29 -6.14 20.40 -14.98
N VAL A 30 -5.59 20.21 -13.78
CA VAL A 30 -4.89 18.98 -13.41
C VAL A 30 -5.86 17.88 -12.94
N ASN A 31 -6.80 18.17 -12.03
CA ASN A 31 -7.65 17.16 -11.38
C ASN A 31 -6.85 16.06 -10.66
N PHE A 32 -5.97 16.44 -9.74
CA PHE A 32 -5.09 15.52 -9.00
C PHE A 32 -4.98 15.91 -7.52
N PHE A 33 -4.15 15.24 -6.73
CA PHE A 33 -3.75 15.72 -5.40
C PHE A 33 -2.51 16.61 -5.48
N ARG A 34 -2.32 17.48 -4.48
CA ARG A 34 -1.09 18.23 -4.22
C ARG A 34 0.02 17.30 -3.69
N CYS A 35 0.49 16.38 -4.53
CA CYS A 35 1.57 15.44 -4.21
C CYS A 35 2.91 16.05 -4.58
N TYR A 36 3.84 16.15 -3.64
CA TYR A 36 5.18 16.67 -3.89
C TYR A 36 6.21 15.56 -3.84
N GLU A 37 7.40 15.81 -4.38
CA GLU A 37 8.61 15.04 -4.13
C GLU A 37 9.81 15.87 -4.59
N GLY A 38 10.77 16.11 -3.69
CA GLY A 38 11.93 16.97 -3.97
C GLY A 38 11.52 18.40 -4.36
N GLY A 39 10.53 18.97 -3.67
CA GLY A 39 10.01 20.32 -3.91
C GLY A 39 9.17 20.49 -5.18
N ASN A 40 8.93 19.42 -5.94
CA ASN A 40 8.21 19.48 -7.21
C ASN A 40 6.89 18.72 -7.12
N LEU A 41 5.84 19.27 -7.74
CA LEU A 41 4.56 18.58 -7.91
C LEU A 41 4.76 17.31 -8.75
N LYS A 42 4.18 16.20 -8.29
CA LYS A 42 4.24 14.88 -8.93
C LYS A 42 2.86 14.38 -9.29
N PHE A 43 2.80 13.69 -10.42
CA PHE A 43 1.59 13.12 -10.99
C PHE A 43 1.77 11.61 -11.15
N GLU A 44 1.92 10.94 -10.01
CA GLU A 44 2.13 9.50 -9.92
C GLU A 44 0.93 8.90 -9.18
N TRP A 45 0.22 7.97 -9.81
CA TRP A 45 -0.99 7.36 -9.28
C TRP A 45 -0.76 6.65 -7.95
N TYR A 46 0.37 5.96 -7.78
CA TYR A 46 0.70 5.28 -6.52
C TYR A 46 0.72 6.23 -5.30
N MET A 47 0.94 7.53 -5.53
CA MET A 47 0.95 8.54 -4.47
C MET A 47 -0.46 8.88 -3.96
N ILE A 48 -1.51 8.57 -4.71
CA ILE A 48 -2.87 9.00 -4.35
C ILE A 48 -3.80 7.87 -3.98
N PHE A 49 -3.48 6.63 -4.32
CA PHE A 49 -4.41 5.53 -4.08
C PHE A 49 -4.50 5.08 -2.62
N TYR A 50 -3.47 5.30 -1.80
CA TYR A 50 -3.61 5.19 -0.33
C TYR A 50 -4.55 6.26 0.25
N PRO A 51 -4.40 7.56 -0.10
CA PRO A 51 -5.39 8.59 0.21
C PRO A 51 -6.82 8.26 -0.25
N VAL A 52 -6.99 7.75 -1.47
CA VAL A 52 -8.30 7.32 -2.00
C VAL A 52 -8.92 6.26 -1.09
N ARG A 53 -8.14 5.25 -0.67
CA ARG A 53 -8.61 4.22 0.26
C ARG A 53 -9.01 4.80 1.62
N THR A 54 -8.24 5.74 2.13
CA THR A 54 -8.59 6.48 3.36
C THR A 54 -9.88 7.28 3.21
N LEU A 55 -10.10 7.94 2.08
CA LEU A 55 -11.36 8.64 1.81
C LEU A 55 -12.56 7.66 1.76
N LEU A 56 -12.41 6.49 1.14
CA LEU A 56 -13.45 5.46 1.16
C LEU A 56 -13.76 4.99 2.59
N LEU A 57 -12.74 4.78 3.43
CA LEU A 57 -12.90 4.41 4.83
C LEU A 57 -13.56 5.52 5.65
N CYS A 58 -13.18 6.78 5.46
CA CYS A 58 -13.88 7.93 6.05
C CYS A 58 -15.36 7.97 5.63
N GLY A 59 -15.64 7.72 4.35
CA GLY A 59 -16.99 7.62 3.81
C GLY A 59 -17.83 6.56 4.53
N LYS A 60 -17.26 5.37 4.72
CA LYS A 60 -17.87 4.26 5.46
C LYS A 60 -18.11 4.60 6.94
N ILE A 61 -17.04 4.93 7.67
CA ILE A 61 -17.05 5.12 9.12
C ILE A 61 -17.95 6.30 9.53
N PHE A 62 -17.86 7.42 8.81
CA PHE A 62 -18.64 8.62 9.13
C PHE A 62 -19.96 8.72 8.38
N LYS A 63 -20.24 7.78 7.46
CA LYS A 63 -21.44 7.79 6.59
C LYS A 63 -21.57 9.10 5.82
N GLN A 64 -20.47 9.60 5.27
CA GLN A 64 -20.41 10.88 4.56
C GLN A 64 -20.03 10.69 3.09
N GLN A 65 -21.00 10.92 2.22
CA GLN A 65 -20.87 10.72 0.77
C GLN A 65 -19.76 11.58 0.14
N LYS A 66 -19.48 12.77 0.69
CA LYS A 66 -18.43 13.67 0.18
C LYS A 66 -17.04 13.02 0.06
N TYR A 67 -16.71 12.08 0.94
CA TYR A 67 -15.43 11.37 0.88
C TYR A 67 -15.44 10.31 -0.22
N ILE A 68 -16.56 9.60 -0.37
CA ILE A 68 -16.76 8.59 -1.41
C ILE A 68 -16.76 9.24 -2.80
N ASP A 69 -17.45 10.37 -2.97
CA ASP A 69 -17.49 11.11 -4.23
C ASP A 69 -16.10 11.60 -4.64
N ALA A 70 -15.31 12.08 -3.68
CA ALA A 70 -13.93 12.48 -3.92
C ALA A 70 -13.06 11.28 -4.34
N ALA A 71 -13.24 10.11 -3.73
CA ALA A 71 -12.56 8.88 -4.15
C ALA A 71 -12.95 8.47 -5.57
N PHE A 72 -14.26 8.49 -5.91
CA PHE A 72 -14.74 8.14 -7.25
C PHE A 72 -14.17 9.03 -8.35
N LYS A 73 -13.98 10.33 -8.10
CA LYS A 73 -13.35 11.25 -9.06
C LYS A 73 -12.02 10.68 -9.58
N TYR A 74 -11.16 10.18 -8.67
CA TYR A 74 -9.84 9.68 -9.04
C TYR A 74 -9.88 8.26 -9.61
N VAL A 75 -10.76 7.40 -9.08
CA VAL A 75 -10.97 6.06 -9.63
C VAL A 75 -11.50 6.15 -11.06
N ASP A 76 -12.49 7.00 -11.33
CA ASP A 76 -13.09 7.22 -12.65
C ASP A 76 -12.06 7.72 -13.68
N ILE A 77 -11.17 8.64 -13.30
CA ILE A 77 -10.07 9.11 -14.17
C ILE A 77 -9.06 7.99 -14.39
N TYR A 78 -8.69 7.23 -13.36
CA TYR A 78 -7.67 6.20 -13.51
C TYR A 78 -8.11 5.07 -14.43
N ILE A 79 -9.35 4.59 -14.31
CA ILE A 79 -9.89 3.55 -15.19
C ILE A 79 -10.06 4.04 -16.64
N SER A 80 -10.31 5.33 -16.88
CA SER A 80 -10.36 5.89 -18.24
C SER A 80 -8.97 5.93 -18.89
N GLU A 81 -7.91 5.82 -18.09
CA GLU A 81 -6.53 5.68 -18.52
C GLU A 81 -6.06 4.20 -18.62
N GLN A 82 -6.93 3.20 -18.42
CA GLN A 82 -6.55 1.80 -18.60
C GLN A 82 -6.22 1.51 -20.07
N LEU A 83 -5.07 0.88 -20.33
CA LEU A 83 -4.64 0.50 -21.67
C LEU A 83 -5.45 -0.69 -22.21
N PRO A 84 -5.54 -0.90 -23.54
CA PRO A 84 -6.35 -1.97 -24.13
C PRO A 84 -5.93 -3.39 -23.72
N ASN A 85 -4.67 -3.57 -23.32
CA ASN A 85 -4.13 -4.83 -22.80
C ASN A 85 -4.33 -5.01 -21.28
N GLY A 86 -5.15 -4.16 -20.64
CA GLY A 86 -5.43 -4.19 -19.20
C GLY A 86 -4.39 -3.47 -18.34
N GLY A 87 -3.24 -3.08 -18.88
CA GLY A 87 -2.19 -2.38 -18.15
C GLY A 87 -2.60 -0.96 -17.75
N PHE A 88 -1.98 -0.44 -16.69
CA PHE A 88 -2.09 0.95 -16.28
C PHE A 88 -0.73 1.62 -16.27
N THR A 89 -0.69 2.91 -16.57
CA THR A 89 0.51 3.69 -16.29
C THR A 89 0.57 4.07 -14.81
N SER A 90 1.77 4.15 -14.27
CA SER A 90 2.01 4.65 -12.91
C SER A 90 1.95 6.17 -12.86
N ASN A 91 2.17 6.84 -13.99
CA ASN A 91 1.97 8.28 -14.15
C ASN A 91 0.55 8.61 -14.60
N TYR A 92 0.03 9.74 -14.10
CA TYR A 92 -1.19 10.35 -14.58
C TYR A 92 -0.96 11.07 -15.90
N ARG A 93 -1.65 10.62 -16.95
CA ARG A 93 -1.43 11.09 -18.33
C ARG A 93 -2.31 12.29 -18.69
N GLN A 94 -3.33 12.59 -17.90
CA GLN A 94 -4.35 13.60 -18.21
C GLN A 94 -5.02 13.34 -19.56
N LYS A 95 -5.06 12.07 -19.99
CA LYS A 95 -5.50 11.68 -21.32
C LYS A 95 -6.04 10.26 -21.31
N ASN A 96 -7.32 10.14 -21.64
CA ASN A 96 -8.01 8.86 -21.76
C ASN A 96 -7.32 7.99 -22.82
N THR A 97 -7.36 6.67 -22.61
CA THR A 97 -6.75 5.72 -23.54
C THR A 97 -7.33 5.83 -24.96
N GLU A 98 -8.63 6.09 -25.09
CA GLU A 98 -9.32 6.25 -26.38
C GLU A 98 -8.78 7.43 -27.21
N GLN A 99 -8.14 8.40 -26.57
CA GLN A 99 -7.57 9.58 -27.22
C GLN A 99 -6.11 9.36 -27.64
N LEU A 100 -5.49 8.25 -27.27
CA LEU A 100 -4.11 7.94 -27.62
C LEU A 100 -4.00 7.60 -29.11
N SER A 101 -3.08 8.26 -29.80
CA SER A 101 -2.64 7.83 -31.11
C SER A 101 -1.88 6.49 -31.00
N LYS A 102 -1.82 5.75 -32.11
CA LYS A 102 -1.03 4.52 -32.20
C LYS A 102 0.44 4.75 -31.82
N LYS A 103 1.00 5.91 -32.17
CA LYS A 103 2.38 6.29 -31.84
C LYS A 103 2.57 6.44 -30.33
N GLU A 104 1.71 7.22 -29.67
CA GLU A 104 1.76 7.42 -28.21
C GLU A 104 1.59 6.09 -27.47
N PHE A 105 0.67 5.23 -27.92
CA PHE A 105 0.48 3.91 -27.33
C PHE A 105 1.75 3.04 -27.42
N HIS A 106 2.40 3.01 -28.58
CA HIS A 106 3.67 2.27 -28.74
C HIS A 106 4.81 2.85 -27.90
N GLU A 107 4.88 4.18 -27.76
CA GLU A 107 5.87 4.84 -26.91
C GLU A 107 5.66 4.48 -25.43
N LEU A 108 4.41 4.45 -24.95
CA LEU A 108 4.08 4.00 -23.60
C LEU A 108 4.54 2.56 -23.35
N LEU A 109 4.28 1.64 -24.28
CA LEU A 109 4.74 0.25 -24.14
C LEU A 109 6.26 0.09 -24.26
N ARG A 110 6.97 1.06 -24.83
CA ARG A 110 8.43 1.00 -25.00
C ARG A 110 9.19 1.61 -23.83
N SER A 111 8.74 2.75 -23.32
CA SER A 111 9.49 3.56 -22.35
C SER A 111 8.65 4.07 -21.18
N GLY A 112 7.37 3.72 -21.12
CA GLY A 112 6.48 4.12 -20.06
C GLY A 112 6.80 3.46 -18.71
N LYS A 113 6.07 3.89 -17.69
CA LYS A 113 6.00 3.24 -16.39
C LYS A 113 4.68 2.49 -16.31
N ILE A 114 4.72 1.20 -16.63
CA ILE A 114 3.59 0.28 -16.63
C ILE A 114 3.97 -0.87 -15.69
N ASN A 115 4.42 -0.51 -14.50
CA ASN A 115 4.95 -1.46 -13.54
C ASN A 115 3.87 -1.98 -12.61
N ILE A 116 4.05 -3.21 -12.14
CA ILE A 116 3.05 -3.89 -11.31
C ILE A 116 3.02 -3.33 -9.89
N ALA A 117 4.17 -3.05 -9.30
CA ALA A 117 4.26 -2.66 -7.89
C ALA A 117 3.40 -1.43 -7.56
N ASP A 118 3.45 -0.40 -8.40
CA ASP A 118 2.67 0.82 -8.22
C ASP A 118 1.18 0.62 -8.52
N VAL A 119 0.85 -0.29 -9.44
CA VAL A 119 -0.52 -0.50 -9.91
C VAL A 119 -1.30 -1.44 -9.01
N GLY A 120 -0.68 -2.42 -8.34
CA GLY A 120 -1.40 -3.35 -7.48
C GLY A 120 -2.13 -2.68 -6.31
N SER A 121 -1.55 -1.64 -5.71
CA SER A 121 -2.24 -0.82 -4.70
C SER A 121 -3.40 -0.03 -5.28
N ASN A 122 -3.30 0.40 -6.53
CA ASN A 122 -4.35 1.16 -7.22
C ASN A 122 -5.51 0.23 -7.61
N ALA A 123 -5.20 -0.96 -8.13
CA ALA A 123 -6.18 -2.00 -8.43
C ALA A 123 -6.96 -2.40 -7.17
N THR A 124 -6.28 -2.55 -6.03
CA THR A 124 -6.93 -2.81 -4.74
C THR A 124 -7.92 -1.70 -4.37
N ALA A 125 -7.54 -0.44 -4.55
CA ALA A 125 -8.43 0.68 -4.28
C ALA A 125 -9.63 0.75 -5.24
N ILE A 126 -9.46 0.42 -6.52
CA ILE A 126 -10.57 0.27 -7.50
C ILE A 126 -11.57 -0.77 -6.98
N ILE A 127 -11.07 -1.92 -6.53
CA ILE A 127 -11.90 -3.01 -6.00
C ILE A 127 -12.65 -2.57 -4.74
N GLN A 128 -11.97 -1.91 -3.80
CA GLN A 128 -12.61 -1.38 -2.60
C GLN A 128 -13.67 -0.31 -2.93
N ALA A 129 -13.41 0.57 -3.91
CA ALA A 129 -14.36 1.58 -4.36
C ALA A 129 -15.65 0.95 -4.92
N ALA A 130 -15.54 -0.23 -5.55
CA ALA A 130 -16.69 -0.94 -6.11
C ALA A 130 -17.75 -1.33 -5.06
N ALA A 131 -17.38 -1.40 -3.77
CA ALA A 131 -18.32 -1.65 -2.69
C ALA A 131 -19.29 -0.50 -2.42
N PHE A 132 -18.88 0.72 -2.73
CA PHE A 132 -19.63 1.95 -2.49
C PHE A 132 -20.35 2.45 -3.75
N ALA A 133 -20.01 1.87 -4.89
CA ALA A 133 -20.47 2.31 -6.20
C ALA A 133 -21.90 1.86 -6.49
N ASP A 134 -22.61 2.66 -7.29
CA ASP A 134 -23.83 2.20 -7.96
C ASP A 134 -23.53 1.01 -8.88
N LYS A 135 -24.59 0.32 -9.35
CA LYS A 135 -24.45 -0.89 -10.17
C LYS A 135 -23.55 -0.68 -11.39
N ASN A 136 -23.72 0.43 -12.11
CA ASN A 136 -22.99 0.68 -13.35
C ASN A 136 -21.50 0.95 -13.08
N ARG A 137 -21.18 1.74 -12.06
CA ARG A 137 -19.79 1.99 -11.65
C ARG A 137 -19.14 0.74 -11.08
N LYS A 138 -19.85 -0.02 -10.25
CA LYS A 138 -19.37 -1.29 -9.68
C LYS A 138 -18.94 -2.26 -10.77
N GLU A 139 -19.78 -2.47 -11.79
CA GLU A 139 -19.47 -3.32 -12.93
C GLU A 139 -18.21 -2.84 -13.67
N LYS A 140 -18.11 -1.53 -13.95
CA LYS A 140 -16.92 -0.94 -14.60
C LYS A 140 -15.64 -1.11 -13.80
N TYR A 141 -15.70 -0.89 -12.48
CA TYR A 141 -14.54 -0.98 -11.60
C TYR A 141 -14.03 -2.43 -11.51
N LEU A 142 -14.93 -3.39 -11.29
CA LEU A 142 -14.56 -4.80 -11.22
C LEU A 142 -14.06 -5.32 -12.58
N GLU A 143 -14.67 -4.91 -13.69
CA GLU A 143 -14.19 -5.27 -15.03
C GLU A 143 -12.79 -4.69 -15.31
N SER A 144 -12.53 -3.45 -14.89
CA SER A 144 -11.21 -2.83 -15.04
C SER A 144 -10.15 -3.55 -14.21
N ALA A 145 -10.45 -3.89 -12.95
CA ALA A 145 -9.56 -4.67 -12.11
C ALA A 145 -9.32 -6.08 -12.68
N ARG A 146 -10.37 -6.75 -13.16
CA ARG A 146 -10.30 -8.06 -13.82
C ARG A 146 -9.37 -8.02 -15.04
N LYS A 147 -9.55 -7.05 -15.94
CA LYS A 147 -8.67 -6.90 -17.11
C LYS A 147 -7.20 -6.76 -16.73
N TRP A 148 -6.89 -6.08 -15.63
CA TRP A 148 -5.51 -5.99 -15.16
C TRP A 148 -4.99 -7.34 -14.63
N LEU A 149 -5.79 -8.04 -13.82
CA LEU A 149 -5.46 -9.35 -13.25
C LEU A 149 -5.35 -10.47 -14.29
N ASP A 150 -6.19 -10.44 -15.33
CA ASP A 150 -6.30 -11.53 -16.30
C ASP A 150 -5.43 -11.31 -17.55
N ASN A 151 -5.20 -10.04 -17.95
CA ASN A 151 -4.47 -9.74 -19.18
C ASN A 151 -3.08 -9.16 -18.95
N TRP A 152 -2.89 -8.36 -17.90
CA TRP A 152 -1.61 -7.68 -17.67
C TRP A 152 -0.70 -8.43 -16.69
N VAL A 153 -1.20 -8.76 -15.50
CA VAL A 153 -0.43 -9.45 -14.45
C VAL A 153 0.19 -10.77 -14.93
N PRO A 154 -0.51 -11.65 -15.68
CA PRO A 154 0.02 -12.97 -16.04
C PRO A 154 1.23 -12.92 -16.98
N ILE A 155 1.43 -11.82 -17.72
CA ILE A 155 2.61 -11.59 -18.56
C ILE A 155 3.90 -11.63 -17.72
N TRP A 156 3.80 -11.27 -16.44
CA TRP A 156 4.93 -11.10 -15.52
C TRP A 156 4.96 -12.16 -14.42
N ALA A 157 4.07 -13.15 -14.48
CA ALA A 157 4.09 -14.29 -13.59
C ALA A 157 5.33 -15.17 -13.87
N LEU A 158 5.97 -15.63 -12.80
CA LEU A 158 7.15 -16.48 -12.85
C LEU A 158 6.78 -17.93 -12.55
N LYS A 159 7.59 -18.86 -13.04
CA LYS A 159 7.32 -20.31 -12.91
C LYS A 159 7.30 -20.81 -11.47
N ASP A 160 8.01 -20.12 -10.58
CA ASP A 160 8.16 -20.43 -9.16
C ASP A 160 7.06 -19.78 -8.29
N GLY A 161 6.10 -19.08 -8.90
CA GLY A 161 5.02 -18.40 -8.19
C GLY A 161 5.32 -16.93 -7.87
N GLY A 162 6.52 -16.43 -8.17
CA GLY A 162 6.84 -15.02 -8.05
C GLY A 162 6.24 -14.15 -9.16
N TYR A 163 6.37 -12.84 -9.02
CA TYR A 163 6.00 -11.86 -10.05
C TYR A 163 7.14 -10.88 -10.32
N GLY A 164 7.36 -10.59 -11.60
CA GLY A 164 8.15 -9.46 -12.06
C GLY A 164 7.45 -8.12 -11.82
N ASN A 165 8.13 -7.03 -12.17
CA ASN A 165 7.62 -5.68 -11.95
C ASN A 165 7.07 -5.00 -13.21
N GLY A 166 7.01 -5.67 -14.36
CA GLY A 166 6.49 -5.02 -15.57
C GLY A 166 7.50 -4.15 -16.30
N ILE A 167 7.03 -3.03 -16.84
CA ILE A 167 7.85 -2.08 -17.59
C ILE A 167 8.11 -0.85 -16.72
N TRP A 168 9.38 -0.56 -16.46
CA TRP A 168 9.79 0.62 -15.71
C TRP A 168 10.84 1.41 -16.50
N VAL A 169 10.45 2.58 -17.02
CA VAL A 169 11.34 3.51 -17.74
C VAL A 169 12.09 2.80 -18.88
N GLY A 170 11.37 1.95 -19.60
CA GLY A 170 11.89 1.17 -20.73
C GLY A 170 12.65 -0.11 -20.38
N HIS A 171 12.79 -0.44 -19.10
CA HIS A 171 13.31 -1.74 -18.66
C HIS A 171 12.17 -2.72 -18.43
N LYS A 172 12.28 -3.94 -18.99
CA LYS A 172 11.40 -5.06 -18.68
C LYS A 172 11.97 -5.82 -17.49
N LEU A 173 11.25 -5.81 -16.38
CA LEU A 173 11.72 -6.33 -15.10
C LEU A 173 11.08 -7.70 -14.83
N ASN A 174 11.71 -8.75 -15.38
CA ASN A 174 11.24 -10.14 -15.35
C ASN A 174 11.87 -11.00 -14.23
N SER A 175 12.28 -10.36 -13.15
CA SER A 175 12.81 -11.04 -11.96
C SER A 175 11.91 -10.76 -10.77
N PRO A 176 11.84 -11.66 -9.77
CA PRO A 176 10.99 -11.47 -8.60
C PRO A 176 11.21 -10.09 -7.98
N TYR A 177 10.12 -9.41 -7.67
CA TYR A 177 10.16 -8.12 -7.00
C TYR A 177 9.20 -8.07 -5.83
N THR A 178 9.70 -7.93 -4.60
CA THR A 178 8.90 -8.04 -3.39
C THR A 178 7.71 -7.07 -3.40
N CYS A 179 7.88 -5.82 -3.84
CA CYS A 179 6.74 -4.89 -3.87
C CYS A 179 5.69 -5.25 -4.93
N ALA A 180 6.09 -5.74 -6.11
CA ALA A 180 5.14 -6.19 -7.14
C ALA A 180 4.35 -7.40 -6.65
N MET A 181 5.03 -8.40 -6.10
CA MET A 181 4.38 -9.57 -5.51
C MET A 181 3.40 -9.16 -4.42
N SER A 182 3.83 -8.31 -3.50
CA SER A 182 3.02 -7.86 -2.36
C SER A 182 1.75 -7.13 -2.79
N THR A 183 1.83 -6.24 -3.77
CA THR A 183 0.66 -5.48 -4.22
C THR A 183 -0.23 -6.28 -5.17
N VAL A 184 0.31 -7.27 -5.89
CA VAL A 184 -0.49 -8.25 -6.67
C VAL A 184 -1.29 -9.16 -5.76
N VAL A 185 -0.69 -9.78 -4.74
CA VAL A 185 -1.43 -10.67 -3.85
C VAL A 185 -2.53 -9.93 -3.09
N MET A 186 -2.29 -8.67 -2.76
CA MET A 186 -3.29 -7.79 -2.17
C MET A 186 -4.49 -7.62 -3.12
N ALA A 187 -4.24 -7.28 -4.39
CA ALA A 187 -5.30 -7.07 -5.37
C ALA A 187 -6.05 -8.36 -5.69
N LEU A 188 -5.35 -9.49 -5.85
CA LEU A 188 -5.93 -10.83 -6.04
C LEU A 188 -6.85 -11.23 -4.88
N SER A 189 -6.38 -11.01 -3.64
CA SER A 189 -7.15 -11.32 -2.43
C SER A 189 -8.38 -10.41 -2.33
N ALA A 190 -8.22 -9.10 -2.54
CA ALA A 190 -9.34 -8.16 -2.54
C ALA A 190 -10.37 -8.48 -3.63
N PHE A 191 -9.92 -8.90 -4.82
CA PHE A 191 -10.80 -9.29 -5.91
C PHE A 191 -11.58 -10.55 -5.58
N THR A 192 -10.91 -11.58 -5.05
CA THR A 192 -11.56 -12.80 -4.52
C THR A 192 -12.63 -12.44 -3.49
N GLN A 193 -12.32 -11.54 -2.56
CA GLN A 193 -13.27 -11.11 -1.54
C GLN A 193 -14.48 -10.36 -2.14
N ALA A 194 -14.29 -9.67 -3.27
CA ALA A 194 -15.34 -8.91 -3.94
C ALA A 194 -16.24 -9.78 -4.84
N THR A 195 -15.68 -10.83 -5.47
CA THR A 195 -16.37 -11.62 -6.50
C THR A 195 -16.67 -13.06 -6.10
N GLY A 196 -15.92 -13.61 -5.13
CA GLY A 196 -16.01 -15.01 -4.72
C GLY A 196 -15.25 -16.00 -5.62
N GLU A 197 -14.51 -15.52 -6.62
CA GLU A 197 -13.76 -16.37 -7.55
C GLU A 197 -12.45 -16.85 -6.95
N SER A 198 -12.35 -18.15 -6.65
CA SER A 198 -11.25 -18.73 -5.87
C SER A 198 -9.89 -18.78 -6.58
N GLU A 199 -9.87 -18.79 -7.91
CA GLU A 199 -8.63 -18.86 -8.69
C GLU A 199 -7.66 -17.71 -8.39
N TYR A 200 -8.20 -16.54 -8.02
CA TYR A 200 -7.40 -15.37 -7.68
C TYR A 200 -6.68 -15.55 -6.33
N ILE A 201 -7.36 -16.05 -5.30
CA ILE A 201 -6.72 -16.31 -4.00
C ILE A 201 -5.71 -17.46 -4.11
N GLU A 202 -5.95 -18.47 -4.95
CA GLU A 202 -4.96 -19.54 -5.19
C GLU A 202 -3.65 -18.98 -5.78
N ASN A 203 -3.72 -17.99 -6.67
CA ASN A 203 -2.54 -17.29 -7.18
C ASN A 203 -1.82 -16.50 -6.07
N ALA A 204 -2.58 -15.82 -5.21
CA ALA A 204 -2.02 -15.08 -4.08
C ALA A 204 -1.33 -16.00 -3.06
N GLU A 205 -1.93 -17.15 -2.76
CA GLU A 205 -1.38 -18.16 -1.87
C GLU A 205 -0.04 -18.70 -2.38
N ARG A 206 0.05 -19.07 -3.68
CA ARG A 206 1.31 -19.54 -4.28
C ARG A 206 2.41 -18.49 -4.23
N CYS A 207 2.07 -17.23 -4.47
CA CYS A 207 3.04 -16.14 -4.39
C CYS A 207 3.49 -15.87 -2.94
N MET A 208 2.60 -15.99 -1.96
CA MET A 208 2.98 -15.88 -0.55
C MET A 208 3.83 -17.05 -0.08
N ASP A 209 3.59 -18.27 -0.56
CA ASP A 209 4.46 -19.44 -0.30
C ASP A 209 5.86 -19.19 -0.85
N PHE A 210 5.97 -18.74 -2.11
CA PHE A 210 7.25 -18.33 -2.69
C PHE A 210 7.95 -17.25 -1.85
N GLN A 211 7.27 -16.14 -1.53
CA GLN A 211 7.87 -15.04 -0.76
C GLN A 211 8.27 -15.47 0.65
N CYS A 212 7.45 -16.27 1.35
CA CYS A 212 7.72 -16.72 2.73
C CYS A 212 8.79 -17.81 2.81
N SER A 213 9.00 -18.59 1.74
CA SER A 213 10.07 -19.59 1.66
C SER A 213 11.48 -18.96 1.65
N LYS A 214 11.57 -17.67 1.31
CA LYS A 214 12.83 -16.94 1.19
C LYS A 214 13.22 -16.18 2.46
N TRP A 215 12.37 -16.14 3.48
CA TRP A 215 12.69 -15.45 4.72
C TRP A 215 13.86 -16.12 5.43
N LEU A 216 14.67 -15.31 6.12
CA LEU A 216 15.78 -15.80 6.91
C LEU A 216 15.28 -16.58 8.13
N ASP A 217 16.11 -17.51 8.62
CA ASP A 217 15.80 -18.30 9.82
C ASP A 217 15.63 -17.43 11.08
N ASP A 218 16.21 -16.22 11.08
CA ASP A 218 16.09 -15.24 12.17
C ASP A 218 14.78 -14.42 12.14
N GLY A 219 13.88 -14.73 11.20
CA GLY A 219 12.56 -14.12 11.06
C GLY A 219 12.53 -12.88 10.17
N ARG A 220 13.67 -12.41 9.66
CA ARG A 220 13.68 -11.24 8.76
C ARG A 220 13.26 -11.61 7.33
N PRO A 221 12.39 -10.83 6.67
CA PRO A 221 12.02 -11.08 5.29
C PRO A 221 13.17 -10.75 4.34
N VAL A 222 13.16 -11.38 3.17
CA VAL A 222 14.04 -11.02 2.06
C VAL A 222 13.32 -10.09 1.11
N PHE A 223 13.95 -8.94 0.84
CA PHE A 223 13.61 -8.02 -0.22
C PHE A 223 14.29 -8.48 -1.51
N MET A 224 13.49 -9.00 -2.43
CA MET A 224 13.90 -9.26 -3.80
C MET A 224 13.75 -7.97 -4.59
N ASP A 225 14.89 -7.42 -5.00
CA ASP A 225 15.00 -6.24 -5.85
C ASP A 225 15.20 -6.68 -7.30
N CYS A 226 14.55 -6.00 -8.24
CA CYS A 226 14.66 -6.32 -9.66
C CYS A 226 15.35 -5.21 -10.47
N TYR A 227 15.75 -4.10 -9.83
CA TYR A 227 16.29 -2.92 -10.51
C TYR A 227 17.49 -2.30 -9.75
N PRO A 228 18.55 -1.84 -10.45
CA PRO A 228 18.81 -1.99 -11.89
C PRO A 228 19.24 -3.41 -12.28
N LEU A 229 19.61 -4.24 -11.30
CA LEU A 229 19.92 -5.65 -11.46
C LEU A 229 19.28 -6.45 -10.32
N PRO A 230 18.85 -7.69 -10.59
CA PRO A 230 18.31 -8.57 -9.56
C PRO A 230 19.27 -8.72 -8.38
N ASN A 231 18.79 -8.47 -7.18
CA ASN A 231 19.54 -8.70 -5.94
C ASN A 231 18.59 -9.05 -4.80
N GLU A 232 19.13 -9.72 -3.80
CA GLU A 232 18.42 -10.04 -2.55
C GLU A 232 19.06 -9.26 -1.40
N LYS A 233 18.21 -8.61 -0.61
CA LYS A 233 18.58 -7.81 0.56
C LYS A 233 17.72 -8.24 1.74
N THR A 234 18.20 -8.02 2.95
CA THR A 234 17.30 -8.10 4.11
C THR A 234 16.32 -6.96 4.04
N LEU A 235 15.03 -7.27 4.23
CA LEU A 235 13.96 -6.29 4.29
C LEU A 235 13.88 -5.69 5.71
N ASP A 236 14.66 -4.64 5.95
CA ASP A 236 14.74 -3.98 7.26
C ASP A 236 14.01 -2.63 7.28
N ASP A 237 13.60 -2.07 6.14
CA ASP A 237 12.94 -0.77 6.05
C ASP A 237 11.41 -0.88 6.07
N PHE A 238 10.73 0.08 6.69
CA PHE A 238 9.26 0.10 6.73
C PHE A 238 8.63 0.41 5.38
N GLY A 239 9.37 1.10 4.51
CA GLY A 239 8.87 1.52 3.21
C GLY A 239 8.50 0.36 2.30
N HIS A 240 9.29 -0.70 2.33
CA HIS A 240 9.03 -1.93 1.59
C HIS A 240 8.28 -2.95 2.46
N SER A 241 8.55 -3.00 3.78
CA SER A 241 7.88 -3.93 4.70
C SER A 241 6.37 -3.72 4.73
N PHE A 242 5.92 -2.46 4.68
CA PHE A 242 4.50 -2.15 4.68
C PHE A 242 3.74 -2.91 3.57
N TYR A 243 4.26 -2.91 2.33
CA TYR A 243 3.58 -3.61 1.23
C TYR A 243 3.51 -5.10 1.48
N LEU A 244 4.63 -5.71 1.91
CA LEU A 244 4.70 -7.14 2.20
C LEU A 244 3.68 -7.52 3.27
N LEU A 245 3.65 -6.78 4.37
CA LEU A 245 2.72 -7.02 5.47
C LEU A 245 1.27 -6.83 5.04
N GLU A 246 0.97 -5.79 4.25
CA GLU A 246 -0.37 -5.56 3.73
C GLU A 246 -0.83 -6.71 2.83
N GLY A 247 0.03 -7.19 1.92
CA GLY A 247 -0.23 -8.36 1.08
C GLY A 247 -0.45 -9.65 1.89
N MET A 248 0.36 -9.87 2.93
CA MET A 248 0.20 -10.99 3.86
C MET A 248 -1.12 -10.92 4.61
N CYS A 249 -1.50 -9.75 5.14
CA CYS A 249 -2.76 -9.56 5.86
C CYS A 249 -3.96 -9.84 4.96
N TRP A 250 -3.97 -9.31 3.74
CA TRP A 250 -5.04 -9.56 2.77
C TRP A 250 -5.14 -11.04 2.40
N THR A 251 -4.02 -11.69 2.11
CA THR A 251 -4.00 -13.11 1.74
C THR A 251 -4.49 -13.98 2.91
N HIS A 252 -4.00 -13.73 4.13
CA HIS A 252 -4.46 -14.44 5.33
C HIS A 252 -5.95 -14.22 5.63
N PHE A 253 -6.46 -13.01 5.36
CA PHE A 253 -7.86 -12.67 5.64
C PHE A 253 -8.83 -13.44 4.74
N VAL A 254 -8.48 -13.59 3.47
CA VAL A 254 -9.37 -14.16 2.44
C VAL A 254 -9.17 -15.66 2.28
N SER A 255 -7.93 -16.14 2.42
CA SER A 255 -7.57 -17.55 2.25
C SER A 255 -8.39 -18.47 3.17
N GLN A 256 -8.83 -19.60 2.62
CA GLN A 256 -9.40 -20.71 3.37
C GLN A 256 -8.40 -21.87 3.52
N ASN A 257 -7.20 -21.74 2.94
CA ASN A 257 -6.15 -22.72 3.00
C ASN A 257 -5.41 -22.63 4.34
N SER A 258 -5.59 -23.63 5.20
CA SER A 258 -5.00 -23.64 6.54
C SER A 258 -3.47 -23.64 6.52
N TYR A 259 -2.84 -24.29 5.53
CA TYR A 259 -1.39 -24.26 5.37
C TYR A 259 -0.90 -22.82 5.14
N THR A 260 -1.46 -22.15 4.14
CA THR A 260 -1.07 -20.77 3.79
C THR A 260 -1.32 -19.81 4.95
N ARG A 261 -2.46 -19.94 5.63
CA ARG A 261 -2.77 -19.12 6.80
C ARG A 261 -1.78 -19.32 7.93
N ASN A 262 -1.47 -20.57 8.28
CA ASN A 262 -0.52 -20.88 9.35
C ASN A 262 0.90 -20.40 9.01
N MET A 263 1.32 -20.56 7.75
CA MET A 263 2.61 -20.05 7.27
C MET A 263 2.69 -18.52 7.41
N ILE A 264 1.68 -17.78 6.92
CA ILE A 264 1.64 -16.32 7.03
C ILE A 264 1.64 -15.89 8.50
N ALA A 265 0.81 -16.51 9.34
CA ALA A 265 0.73 -16.21 10.76
C ALA A 265 2.08 -16.46 11.46
N SER A 266 2.75 -17.57 11.17
CA SER A 266 4.08 -17.88 11.69
C SER A 266 5.11 -16.84 11.26
N ARG A 267 5.15 -16.49 9.97
CA ARG A 267 6.10 -15.48 9.47
C ARG A 267 5.83 -14.10 10.06
N MET A 268 4.58 -13.68 10.18
CA MET A 268 4.25 -12.43 10.88
C MET A 268 4.69 -12.46 12.34
N ARG A 269 4.51 -13.58 13.04
CA ARG A 269 5.00 -13.76 14.42
C ARG A 269 6.53 -13.64 14.47
N ASP A 270 7.26 -14.32 13.58
CA ASP A 270 8.71 -14.25 13.53
C ASP A 270 9.21 -12.81 13.26
N TRP A 271 8.55 -12.10 12.34
CA TRP A 271 8.88 -10.70 12.04
C TRP A 271 8.67 -9.78 13.24
N ILE A 272 7.64 -10.02 14.05
CA ILE A 272 7.29 -9.16 15.19
C ILE A 272 8.16 -9.51 16.41
N PHE A 273 8.21 -10.80 16.79
CA PHE A 273 8.73 -11.27 18.08
C PHE A 273 10.06 -12.03 17.98
N GLY A 274 10.55 -12.32 16.77
CA GLY A 274 11.78 -13.08 16.55
C GLY A 274 13.02 -12.43 17.19
N GLU A 275 14.15 -13.14 17.14
CA GLU A 275 15.40 -12.65 17.73
C GLU A 275 15.86 -11.31 17.14
N ARG A 276 15.63 -11.13 15.84
CA ARG A 276 15.79 -9.85 15.14
C ARG A 276 14.45 -9.21 14.76
N GLY A 277 13.38 -9.63 15.42
CA GLY A 277 12.03 -9.14 15.20
C GLY A 277 11.86 -7.68 15.60
N LEU A 278 10.79 -7.07 15.12
CA LEU A 278 10.57 -5.64 15.23
C LEU A 278 10.51 -5.15 16.68
N LEU A 279 9.86 -5.89 17.59
CA LEU A 279 9.69 -5.43 18.97
C LEU A 279 11.03 -5.30 19.70
N LYS A 280 12.01 -6.16 19.39
CA LYS A 280 13.37 -6.06 19.95
C LYS A 280 14.16 -4.86 19.42
N GLN A 281 13.80 -4.37 18.23
CA GLN A 281 14.39 -3.17 17.65
C GLN A 281 13.71 -1.88 18.15
N TRP A 282 12.53 -2.01 18.76
CA TRP A 282 11.72 -0.88 19.19
C TRP A 282 12.15 -0.35 20.56
N LYS A 283 12.67 0.89 20.57
CA LYS A 283 13.01 1.60 21.80
C LYS A 283 11.82 2.40 22.36
N ASP A 284 12.10 3.42 23.16
CA ASP A 284 11.14 4.13 24.02
C ASP A 284 10.12 5.02 23.28
N SER A 285 10.28 5.28 21.98
CA SER A 285 9.34 6.09 21.20
C SER A 285 8.88 5.40 19.91
N TRP A 286 7.66 5.76 19.47
CA TRP A 286 7.08 5.26 18.21
C TRP A 286 8.00 5.48 17.00
N PHE A 287 8.87 6.51 17.03
CA PHE A 287 9.82 6.83 15.96
C PHE A 287 11.30 6.69 16.34
N SER A 288 11.65 6.10 17.49
CA SER A 288 13.06 5.89 17.85
C SER A 288 13.60 4.64 17.19
N PHE A 289 13.71 4.69 15.86
CA PHE A 289 14.49 3.73 15.11
C PHE A 289 15.80 4.41 14.76
N THR A 290 16.85 4.08 15.52
CA THR A 290 18.21 4.32 15.07
C THR A 290 18.34 3.64 13.72
N SER A 291 18.58 4.39 12.65
CA SER A 291 19.14 3.86 11.43
C SER A 291 20.59 3.53 11.74
N PRO A 292 20.97 2.25 11.91
CA PRO A 292 22.35 1.94 11.74
C PRO A 292 22.50 1.90 10.21
N GLY A 293 23.05 2.95 9.61
CA GLY A 293 23.84 2.79 8.39
C GLY A 293 25.04 1.90 8.68
N HIS A 294 24.83 0.72 9.25
CA HIS A 294 25.85 -0.26 9.55
C HIS A 294 25.96 -1.10 8.30
N LEU A 295 27.19 -1.16 7.80
CA LEU A 295 27.54 -2.18 6.84
C LEU A 295 27.23 -3.54 7.48
N PRO A 296 26.64 -4.49 6.73
CA PRO A 296 26.40 -5.83 7.25
C PRO A 296 27.72 -6.41 7.76
N ALA A 297 27.66 -7.22 8.82
CA ALA A 297 28.83 -7.98 9.23
C ALA A 297 29.27 -8.93 8.09
N PRO A 298 30.54 -9.37 8.04
CA PRO A 298 30.98 -10.34 7.04
C PRO A 298 30.07 -11.57 7.00
N GLY A 299 29.48 -11.85 5.84
CA GLY A 299 28.53 -12.96 5.65
C GLY A 299 27.05 -12.61 5.85
N GLU A 300 26.72 -11.39 6.29
CA GLU A 300 25.34 -10.92 6.37
C GLU A 300 24.86 -10.30 5.05
N MET A 301 23.55 -10.44 4.78
CA MET A 301 22.91 -9.86 3.62
C MET A 301 22.74 -8.34 3.78
N MET A 302 22.97 -7.59 2.71
CA MET A 302 22.84 -6.12 2.69
C MET A 302 21.44 -5.67 3.13
N SER A 303 21.36 -4.55 3.86
CA SER A 303 20.07 -3.97 4.30
C SER A 303 19.40 -3.17 3.19
N SER A 304 18.08 -3.31 3.06
CA SER A 304 17.25 -2.52 2.13
C SER A 304 17.20 -1.03 2.48
N ARG A 305 17.51 -0.64 3.74
CA ARG A 305 17.54 0.76 4.20
C ARG A 305 18.57 1.64 3.50
N LEU A 306 19.63 1.06 2.95
CA LEU A 306 20.72 1.80 2.29
C LEU A 306 20.27 2.55 1.02
N SER A 307 19.12 2.20 0.46
CA SER A 307 18.63 2.74 -0.82
C SER A 307 17.35 3.58 -0.69
N LEU A 308 16.80 3.75 0.53
CA LEU A 308 15.51 4.39 0.72
C LEU A 308 15.62 5.86 1.14
N ARG A 309 14.66 6.68 0.68
CA ARG A 309 14.51 8.08 1.11
C ARG A 309 13.85 8.12 2.48
N HIS A 310 14.47 8.80 3.44
CA HIS A 310 13.98 8.88 4.82
C HIS A 310 12.50 9.31 4.92
N GLY A 311 12.09 10.35 4.18
CA GLY A 311 10.69 10.81 4.20
C GLY A 311 9.68 9.78 3.68
N TRP A 312 10.08 8.93 2.72
CA TRP A 312 9.23 7.86 2.20
C TRP A 312 9.06 6.73 3.21
N GLU A 313 10.13 6.41 3.94
CA GLU A 313 10.10 5.45 5.05
C GLU A 313 9.13 5.90 6.14
N LEU A 314 9.26 7.16 6.57
CA LEU A 314 8.41 7.75 7.60
C LEU A 314 6.94 7.78 7.19
N ALA A 315 6.64 8.12 5.93
CA ALA A 315 5.28 8.16 5.44
C ALA A 315 4.59 6.79 5.58
N LYS A 316 5.29 5.71 5.24
CA LYS A 316 4.76 4.35 5.23
C LYS A 316 4.75 3.66 6.59
N SER A 317 5.65 4.04 7.49
CA SER A 317 5.62 3.50 8.87
C SER A 317 4.28 3.81 9.56
N ASN A 318 3.60 4.90 9.16
CA ASN A 318 2.25 5.22 9.62
C ASN A 318 1.22 4.13 9.28
N GLY A 319 1.45 3.32 8.25
CA GLY A 319 0.59 2.20 7.84
C GLY A 319 0.89 0.89 8.56
N ILE A 320 2.01 0.78 9.28
CA ILE A 320 2.41 -0.47 9.95
C ILE A 320 1.46 -0.82 11.12
N ILE A 321 0.90 0.20 11.78
CA ILE A 321 -0.09 0.02 12.86
C ILE A 321 -1.28 -0.81 12.38
N HIS A 322 -1.74 -0.58 11.15
CA HIS A 322 -2.81 -1.37 10.55
C HIS A 322 -2.47 -2.87 10.53
N ALA A 323 -1.23 -3.25 10.17
CA ALA A 323 -0.80 -4.65 10.17
C ALA A 323 -0.73 -5.25 11.59
N PHE A 324 -0.33 -4.47 12.60
CA PHE A 324 -0.37 -4.94 13.99
C PHE A 324 -1.78 -5.13 14.50
N LEU A 325 -2.67 -4.19 14.21
CA LEU A 325 -4.08 -4.33 14.56
C LEU A 325 -4.67 -5.57 13.89
N TYR A 326 -4.33 -5.83 12.62
CA TYR A 326 -4.74 -7.05 11.95
C TYR A 326 -4.22 -8.31 12.66
N TYR A 327 -2.93 -8.36 13.02
CA TYR A 327 -2.34 -9.49 13.75
C TYR A 327 -3.06 -9.74 15.07
N LEU A 328 -3.21 -8.70 15.89
CA LEU A 328 -3.90 -8.77 17.19
C LEU A 328 -5.34 -9.25 17.05
N ASN A 329 -6.03 -8.78 16.00
CA ASN A 329 -7.43 -9.08 15.76
C ASN A 329 -7.71 -10.47 15.17
N ASN A 330 -6.78 -11.05 14.41
CA ASN A 330 -7.06 -12.22 13.57
C ASN A 330 -6.04 -13.37 13.68
N ILE A 331 -4.90 -13.15 14.32
CA ILE A 331 -3.86 -14.16 14.51
C ILE A 331 -3.69 -14.45 15.99
N GLU A 332 -3.28 -13.45 16.78
CA GLU A 332 -3.00 -13.63 18.20
C GLU A 332 -3.00 -12.29 18.95
N GLU A 333 -3.80 -12.21 20.01
CA GLU A 333 -3.78 -11.08 20.93
C GLU A 333 -2.59 -11.24 21.90
N THR A 334 -1.68 -10.25 21.92
CA THR A 334 -0.53 -10.25 22.84
C THR A 334 -0.41 -8.89 23.53
N PRO A 335 -0.22 -8.85 24.88
CA PRO A 335 -0.11 -7.58 25.60
C PRO A 335 1.03 -6.69 25.10
N GLU A 336 2.17 -7.28 24.76
CA GLU A 336 3.37 -6.56 24.32
C GLU A 336 3.13 -5.80 23.00
N LEU A 337 2.56 -6.47 21.98
CA LEU A 337 2.25 -5.82 20.71
C LEU A 337 1.08 -4.85 20.85
N ARG A 338 0.09 -5.16 21.70
CA ARG A 338 -1.03 -4.25 21.98
C ARG A 338 -0.52 -2.92 22.54
N GLU A 339 0.34 -2.94 23.55
CA GLU A 339 0.90 -1.72 24.15
C GLU A 339 1.57 -0.84 23.08
N LYS A 340 2.41 -1.44 22.22
CA LYS A 340 3.08 -0.71 21.14
C LYS A 340 2.11 -0.16 20.10
N THR A 341 1.10 -0.96 19.73
CA THR A 341 0.05 -0.56 18.80
C THR A 341 -0.74 0.64 19.33
N GLU A 342 -1.07 0.66 20.61
CA GLU A 342 -1.75 1.76 21.27
C GLU A 342 -0.90 3.03 21.35
N LEU A 343 0.42 2.90 21.58
CA LEU A 343 1.35 4.02 21.49
C LEU A 343 1.36 4.63 20.07
N GLY A 344 1.31 3.79 19.04
CA GLY A 344 1.22 4.24 17.65
C GLY A 344 -0.09 4.96 17.32
N LEU A 345 -1.21 4.40 17.76
CA LEU A 345 -2.52 5.04 17.61
C LEU A 345 -2.57 6.38 18.35
N LYS A 346 -1.99 6.47 19.56
CA LYS A 346 -1.87 7.72 20.32
C LYS A 346 -0.99 8.74 19.59
N TYR A 347 0.10 8.29 18.97
CA TYR A 347 0.94 9.14 18.13
C TYR A 347 0.16 9.69 16.93
N LEU A 348 -0.49 8.82 16.16
CA LEU A 348 -1.25 9.22 14.96
C LEU A 348 -2.47 10.07 15.27
N SER A 349 -3.06 9.94 16.46
CA SER A 349 -4.19 10.78 16.87
C SER A 349 -3.77 12.09 17.57
N ASN A 350 -2.47 12.37 17.65
CA ASN A 350 -1.96 13.67 18.06
C ASN A 350 -1.46 14.43 16.82
N PRO A 351 -2.17 15.48 16.36
CA PRO A 351 -1.85 16.15 15.10
C PRO A 351 -0.41 16.67 15.00
N LEU A 352 0.14 17.21 16.09
CA LEU A 352 1.52 17.71 16.11
C LEU A 352 2.53 16.57 15.96
N LYS A 353 2.30 15.46 16.66
CA LYS A 353 3.18 14.30 16.56
C LYS A 353 3.09 13.71 15.16
N ALA A 354 1.88 13.41 14.68
CA ALA A 354 1.66 12.83 13.36
C ALA A 354 2.30 13.65 12.22
N ARG A 355 2.28 14.99 12.32
CA ARG A 355 2.96 15.90 11.37
C ARG A 355 4.47 15.66 11.25
N MET A 356 5.13 15.21 12.32
CA MET A 356 6.56 14.86 12.28
C MET A 356 6.87 13.64 11.39
N SER A 357 5.85 12.84 11.06
CA SER A 357 5.92 11.73 10.10
C SER A 357 5.28 12.05 8.74
N GLY A 358 5.01 13.33 8.48
CA GLY A 358 4.40 13.82 7.23
C GLY A 358 2.87 13.84 7.22
N VAL A 359 2.19 13.30 8.24
CA VAL A 359 0.72 13.23 8.24
C VAL A 359 0.12 14.62 8.34
N ALA A 360 -0.69 15.00 7.34
CA ALA A 360 -1.28 16.32 7.18
C ALA A 360 -0.26 17.48 7.31
N SER A 361 0.99 17.24 6.92
CA SER A 361 2.06 18.24 6.90
C SER A 361 1.92 19.17 5.69
N ASP A 362 2.43 20.39 5.84
CA ASP A 362 2.54 21.29 4.70
C ASP A 362 3.62 20.75 3.74
N PRO A 363 3.36 20.61 2.43
CA PRO A 363 4.34 20.12 1.47
C PRO A 363 5.68 20.86 1.46
N ASP A 364 5.70 22.13 1.90
CA ASP A 364 6.91 22.96 1.99
C ASP A 364 7.77 22.64 3.23
N GLU A 365 7.27 21.85 4.18
CA GLU A 365 8.04 21.39 5.34
C GLU A 365 8.95 20.19 5.02
N SER A 366 10.02 20.02 5.81
CA SER A 366 10.98 18.91 5.65
C SER A 366 10.33 17.51 5.66
N TYR A 367 9.21 17.35 6.37
CA TYR A 367 8.45 16.09 6.44
C TYR A 367 7.24 16.07 5.47
N GLY A 368 6.97 17.19 4.79
CA GLY A 368 5.81 17.40 3.92
C GLY A 368 5.91 16.77 2.54
N ALA A 369 7.12 16.36 2.13
CA ALA A 369 7.38 15.84 0.79
C ALA A 369 6.49 14.65 0.41
N PHE A 370 5.97 13.88 1.37
CA PHE A 370 5.06 12.76 1.11
C PHE A 370 3.76 12.88 1.94
N ALA A 371 3.31 14.10 2.22
CA ALA A 371 2.25 14.34 3.19
C ALA A 371 0.93 13.67 2.81
N VAL A 372 0.56 13.72 1.53
CA VAL A 372 -0.64 13.06 1.02
C VAL A 372 -0.56 11.55 1.27
N GLN A 373 0.54 10.92 0.91
CA GLN A 373 0.79 9.49 1.10
C GLN A 373 0.80 9.10 2.58
N ALA A 374 1.57 9.83 3.40
CA ALA A 374 1.64 9.63 4.84
C ALA A 374 0.26 9.67 5.49
N THR A 375 -0.57 10.64 5.06
CA THR A 375 -1.96 10.77 5.52
C THR A 375 -2.83 9.61 5.05
N GLY A 376 -2.63 9.13 3.82
CA GLY A 376 -3.22 7.89 3.31
C GLY A 376 -2.90 6.69 4.20
N PHE A 377 -1.62 6.44 4.49
CA PHE A 377 -1.20 5.32 5.34
C PHE A 377 -1.71 5.43 6.78
N ALA A 378 -1.63 6.63 7.38
CA ALA A 378 -2.16 6.90 8.71
C ALA A 378 -3.67 6.67 8.79
N GLY A 379 -4.41 7.02 7.73
CA GLY A 379 -5.85 6.81 7.65
C GLY A 379 -6.24 5.34 7.69
N LEU A 380 -5.49 4.44 7.03
CA LEU A 380 -5.72 2.99 7.13
C LEU A 380 -5.59 2.50 8.58
N SER A 381 -4.51 2.93 9.26
CA SER A 381 -4.23 2.55 10.65
C SER A 381 -5.28 3.07 11.63
N LEU A 382 -5.69 4.33 11.48
CA LEU A 382 -6.73 4.92 12.33
C LEU A 382 -8.10 4.28 12.09
N ALA A 383 -8.46 4.00 10.84
CA ALA A 383 -9.71 3.31 10.50
C ALA A 383 -9.77 1.92 11.14
N GLU A 384 -8.68 1.15 11.06
CA GLU A 384 -8.58 -0.17 11.71
C GLU A 384 -8.63 -0.07 13.25
N GLY A 385 -8.10 1.02 13.81
CA GLY A 385 -8.19 1.29 15.26
C GLY A 385 -9.58 1.69 15.73
N ILE A 386 -10.44 2.20 14.84
CA ILE A 386 -11.84 2.55 15.12
C ILE A 386 -12.75 1.34 14.92
N GLU A 387 -12.61 0.66 13.79
CA GLU A 387 -13.44 -0.48 13.39
C GLU A 387 -12.53 -1.62 12.94
N LYS A 388 -12.58 -2.74 13.68
CA LYS A 388 -11.83 -3.96 13.37
C LYS A 388 -12.12 -4.44 11.95
N ASN A 389 -11.05 -4.77 11.24
CA ASN A 389 -11.04 -5.23 9.85
C ASN A 389 -11.67 -4.24 8.87
N SER A 390 -11.70 -2.93 9.18
CA SER A 390 -12.35 -1.93 8.32
C SER A 390 -11.75 -1.86 6.92
N VAL A 391 -10.43 -2.07 6.81
CA VAL A 391 -9.70 -2.11 5.53
C VAL A 391 -10.08 -3.34 4.69
N PHE A 392 -10.38 -4.48 5.33
CA PHE A 392 -10.68 -5.74 4.65
C PHE A 392 -12.17 -5.97 4.39
N ASN A 393 -13.04 -5.28 5.14
CA ASN A 393 -14.50 -5.36 5.03
C ASN A 393 -15.18 -4.14 4.39
N PRO A 394 -14.63 -3.44 3.35
CA PRO A 394 -15.46 -2.51 2.60
C PRO A 394 -16.52 -3.27 1.79
N LEU A 395 -16.30 -4.55 1.46
CA LEU A 395 -17.06 -5.33 0.48
C LEU A 395 -18.23 -6.15 1.05
N LYS A 396 -18.41 -6.19 2.38
CA LYS A 396 -19.53 -6.88 3.04
C LYS A 396 -20.59 -5.86 3.44
N ASN A 397 -21.70 -5.82 2.70
CA ASN A 397 -22.94 -5.15 3.10
C ASN A 397 -23.91 -6.16 3.72
#